data_AF-A0A7W5NHN8-F1
#
_entry.id   AF-A0A7W5NHN8-F1
#
_cell.length_a   1.000
_cell.length_b   1.000
_cell.length_c   1.000
_cell.angle_alpha   90.00
_cell.angle_beta   90.00
_cell.angle_gamma   90.00
#
_symmetry.space_group_name_H-M   'P 1'
#
loop_
_entity.id
_entity.type
_entity.pdbx_description
1 polymer ?
#
loop_
_entity_poly.entity_id
_entity_poly.type
_entity_poly.pdbx_seq_one_letter_code
_entity_poly.pdbx_strand_id
1 'polypeptide(L)'
;MRQDTLTSSPSISEDWSHALAGVKLTHTVHLVSSLSASVESTAAALFEGENAAVDRWAVSRCRGVVEQTIVLAGITERRAVKLRERLAALDGVLRTRVEHQFVRSR
;
A
#
# COMPACT_ATOMS: atom_id res chain seq x y z
N MET A 1 -32.17 -0.48 -35.61
CA MET A 1 -31.60 -1.02 -34.35
C MET A 1 -30.11 -0.74 -34.36
N ARG A 2 -29.62 0.14 -33.48
CA ARG A 2 -28.19 0.39 -33.32
C ARG A 2 -27.69 -0.62 -32.28
N GLN A 3 -26.70 -1.42 -32.65
CA GLN A 3 -26.02 -2.33 -31.73
C GLN A 3 -25.02 -1.50 -30.93
N ASP A 4 -25.34 -1.26 -29.66
CA ASP A 4 -24.38 -0.73 -28.69
C ASP A 4 -23.33 -1.82 -28.44
N THR A 5 -22.17 -1.65 -29.08
CA THR A 5 -20.99 -2.42 -28.74
C THR A 5 -20.60 -1.97 -27.35
N LEU A 6 -20.92 -2.79 -26.35
CA LEU A 6 -20.40 -2.62 -24.99
C LEU A 6 -18.89 -2.69 -25.09
N THR A 7 -18.25 -1.52 -25.17
CA THR A 7 -16.82 -1.38 -24.95
C THR A 7 -16.59 -1.80 -23.52
N SER A 8 -16.33 -3.10 -23.33
CA SER A 8 -15.80 -3.64 -22.09
C SER A 8 -14.52 -2.86 -21.84
N SER A 9 -14.64 -1.83 -21.01
CA SER A 9 -13.51 -1.04 -20.59
C SER A 9 -12.59 -2.03 -19.91
N PRO A 10 -11.36 -2.26 -20.40
CA PRO A 10 -10.45 -3.12 -19.67
C PRO A 10 -10.38 -2.53 -18.27
N SER A 11 -10.66 -3.35 -17.27
CA SER A 11 -10.36 -2.98 -15.90
C SER A 11 -8.83 -2.91 -15.83
N ILE A 12 -8.29 -1.74 -16.18
CA ILE A 12 -6.85 -1.41 -16.10
C ILE A 12 -6.52 -1.29 -14.61
N SER A 13 -6.56 -2.43 -13.93
CA SER A 13 -5.70 -2.73 -12.81
C SER A 13 -4.53 -3.51 -13.42
N GLU A 14 -3.82 -2.86 -14.35
CA GLU A 14 -2.59 -3.40 -14.91
C GLU A 14 -1.54 -3.33 -13.82
N ASP A 15 -1.00 -4.50 -13.48
CA ASP A 15 0.12 -4.67 -12.58
C ASP A 15 1.36 -4.12 -13.30
N TRP A 16 1.71 -2.86 -13.06
CA TRP A 16 2.79 -2.18 -13.80
C TRP A 16 4.17 -2.65 -13.34
N SER A 17 4.24 -3.55 -12.37
CA SER A 17 5.48 -4.17 -11.91
C SER A 17 6.30 -4.82 -13.05
N HIS A 18 5.64 -5.23 -14.14
CA HIS A 18 6.27 -5.83 -15.31
C HIS A 18 6.48 -4.88 -16.49
N ALA A 19 5.93 -3.66 -16.43
CA ALA A 19 5.80 -2.80 -17.60
C ALA A 19 7.10 -2.05 -17.97
N LEU A 20 8.06 -1.96 -17.05
CA LEU A 20 9.25 -1.13 -17.21
C LEU A 20 10.53 -1.91 -16.85
N ALA A 21 11.39 -2.15 -17.84
CA ALA A 21 12.69 -2.77 -17.62
C ALA A 21 13.63 -1.84 -16.84
N GLY A 22 14.38 -2.39 -15.88
CA GLY A 22 15.38 -1.65 -15.10
C GLY A 22 14.82 -0.78 -13.96
N VAL A 23 13.54 -0.91 -13.63
CA VAL A 23 12.93 -0.29 -12.44
C VAL A 23 12.19 -1.33 -11.60
N LYS A 24 12.13 -1.08 -10.29
CA LYS A 24 11.39 -1.85 -9.28
C LYS A 24 10.22 -1.00 -8.80
N LEU A 25 9.03 -1.59 -8.81
CA LEU A 25 7.86 -0.99 -8.17
C LEU A 25 7.97 -1.13 -6.65
N THR A 26 7.81 -0.01 -5.95
CA THR A 26 7.80 0.09 -4.48
C THR A 26 6.58 0.87 -4.04
N HIS A 27 6.08 0.56 -2.84
CA HIS A 27 4.87 1.18 -2.28
C HIS A 27 5.21 1.79 -0.93
N THR A 28 5.05 3.10 -0.79
CA THR A 28 5.21 3.75 0.51
C THR A 28 3.85 3.91 1.16
N VAL A 29 3.65 3.22 2.28
CA VAL A 29 2.47 3.34 3.13
C VAL A 29 2.75 4.41 4.19
N HIS A 30 1.93 5.44 4.22
CA HIS A 30 1.86 6.40 5.31
C HIS A 30 0.66 6.07 6.18
N LEU A 31 0.92 5.65 7.41
CA LEU A 31 -0.09 5.25 8.38
C LEU A 31 -0.01 6.18 9.59
N VAL A 32 -1.12 6.83 9.91
CA VAL A 32 -1.26 7.68 11.10
C VAL A 32 -2.33 7.07 11.97
N SER A 33 -2.02 6.85 13.24
CA SER A 33 -2.94 6.30 14.23
C SER A 33 -2.86 7.08 15.54
N SER A 34 -3.83 6.84 16.43
CA SER A 34 -3.69 7.21 17.84
C SER A 34 -2.54 6.41 18.49
N LEU A 35 -2.19 6.75 19.74
CA LEU A 35 -1.31 5.95 20.59
C LEU A 35 -1.96 4.59 20.96
N SER A 36 -2.11 3.72 19.97
CA SER A 36 -2.60 2.36 20.15
C SER A 36 -1.49 1.38 19.81
N ALA A 37 -1.06 0.60 20.80
CA ALA A 37 -0.06 -0.45 20.60
C ALA A 37 -0.53 -1.58 19.66
N SER A 38 -1.84 -1.71 19.44
CA SER A 38 -2.39 -2.75 18.57
C SER A 38 -2.22 -2.43 17.08
N VAL A 39 -2.18 -1.15 16.69
CA VAL A 39 -2.13 -0.75 15.27
C VAL A 39 -0.80 -1.14 14.63
N GLU A 40 0.32 -0.86 15.31
CA GLU A 40 1.67 -1.20 14.82
C GLU A 40 1.81 -2.73 14.65
N SER A 41 1.40 -3.49 15.67
CA SER A 41 1.46 -4.96 15.64
C SER A 41 0.54 -5.57 14.57
N THR A 42 -0.67 -5.02 14.42
CA THR A 42 -1.63 -5.50 13.41
C THR A 42 -1.17 -5.16 12.00
N ALA A 43 -0.60 -3.97 11.79
CA ALA A 43 -0.03 -3.58 10.50
C ALA A 43 1.09 -4.53 10.09
N ALA A 44 1.99 -4.90 11.01
CA ALA A 44 3.04 -5.88 10.73
C ALA A 44 2.46 -7.23 10.27
N ALA A 45 1.48 -7.76 11.00
CA ALA A 45 0.81 -9.02 10.66
C ALA A 45 0.09 -8.96 9.29
N LEU A 46 -0.49 -7.80 8.93
CA LEU A 46 -1.09 -7.59 7.62
C LEU A 46 -0.05 -7.63 6.50
N PHE A 47 1.14 -7.07 6.71
CA PHE A 47 2.21 -7.04 5.72
C PHE A 47 2.79 -8.43 5.48
N GLU A 48 3.03 -9.18 6.56
CA GLU A 48 3.44 -10.58 6.51
C GLU A 48 2.41 -11.44 5.76
N GLY A 49 1.11 -11.28 6.09
CA GLY A 49 0.04 -12.03 5.46
C GLY A 49 -0.15 -11.76 3.95
N GLU A 50 0.25 -10.59 3.46
CA GLU A 50 0.23 -10.25 2.03
C GLU A 50 1.54 -10.60 1.30
N ASN A 51 2.49 -11.21 2.01
CA ASN A 51 3.85 -11.51 1.55
C ASN A 51 4.59 -10.25 1.04
N ALA A 52 4.37 -9.12 1.71
CA ALA A 52 5.01 -7.86 1.37
C ALA A 52 6.42 -7.79 1.99
N ALA A 53 7.43 -7.55 1.16
CA ALA A 53 8.78 -7.30 1.65
C ALA A 53 8.84 -5.87 2.21
N VAL A 54 9.08 -5.73 3.51
CA VAL A 54 9.27 -4.44 4.15
C VAL A 54 10.73 -4.01 3.96
N ASP A 55 10.98 -3.13 2.98
CA ASP A 55 12.32 -2.60 2.69
C ASP A 55 12.74 -1.58 3.78
N ARG A 56 11.78 -0.83 4.34
CA ARG A 56 12.04 0.14 5.42
C ARG A 56 10.78 0.39 6.26
N TRP A 57 10.95 0.54 7.57
CA TRP A 57 9.89 1.00 8.47
C TRP A 57 10.43 2.10 9.38
N ALA A 58 9.86 3.29 9.28
CA ALA A 58 10.15 4.41 10.17
C ALA A 58 8.91 4.76 11.01
N VAL A 59 9.09 4.94 12.31
CA VAL A 59 8.02 5.30 13.25
C VAL A 59 8.39 6.60 13.95
N SER A 60 7.45 7.54 13.96
CA SER A 60 7.51 8.81 14.69
C SER A 60 6.32 8.91 15.63
N ARG A 61 6.53 9.45 16.84
CA ARG A 61 5.47 9.63 17.84
C ARG A 61 5.41 11.11 18.19
N CYS A 62 4.27 11.74 17.93
CA CYS A 62 4.09 13.18 18.10
C CYS A 62 2.70 13.47 18.68
N ARG A 63 2.62 14.25 19.77
CA ARG A 63 1.36 14.84 20.30
C ARG A 63 0.17 13.87 20.39
N GLY A 64 0.38 12.63 20.82
CA GLY A 64 -0.71 11.66 20.98
C GLY A 64 -1.06 10.85 19.73
N VAL A 65 -0.30 11.01 18.65
CA VAL A 65 -0.40 10.19 17.43
C VAL A 65 0.91 9.46 17.13
N VAL A 66 0.78 8.34 16.41
CA VAL A 66 1.88 7.57 15.85
C VAL A 66 1.81 7.71 14.33
N GLU A 67 2.88 8.22 13.75
CA GLU A 67 3.06 8.32 12.30
C GLU A 67 4.08 7.26 11.86
N GLN A 68 3.71 6.47 10.85
CA GLN A 68 4.52 5.38 10.36
C GLN A 68 4.67 5.53 8.84
N THR A 69 5.91 5.40 8.37
CA THR A 69 6.24 5.37 6.94
C THR A 69 6.90 4.03 6.63
N ILE A 70 6.22 3.22 5.83
CA ILE A 70 6.63 1.85 5.53
C ILE A 70 6.83 1.73 4.01
N VAL A 71 8.04 1.36 3.60
CA VAL A 71 8.37 1.08 2.20
C VAL A 71 8.23 -0.42 1.97
N LEU A 72 7.34 -0.78 1.05
CA LEU A 72 7.03 -2.15 0.68
C LEU A 72 7.49 -2.45 -0.75
N ALA A 73 7.89 -3.69 -0.96
CA ALA A 73 8.28 -4.23 -2.24
C ALA A 73 7.69 -5.64 -2.44
N GLY A 74 7.74 -6.13 -3.69
CA GLY A 74 7.34 -7.50 -4.02
C GLY A 74 5.82 -7.72 -4.02
N ILE A 75 5.02 -6.65 -3.92
CA ILE A 75 3.57 -6.70 -4.05
C ILE A 75 3.12 -5.85 -5.23
N THR A 76 1.97 -6.24 -5.79
CA THR A 76 1.32 -5.52 -6.89
C THR A 76 0.58 -4.28 -6.36
N GLU A 77 0.29 -3.30 -7.20
CA GLU A 77 -0.49 -2.11 -6.84
C GLU A 77 -1.86 -2.50 -6.28
N ARG A 78 -2.50 -3.51 -6.87
CA ARG A 78 -3.80 -4.00 -6.39
C ARG A 78 -3.72 -4.50 -4.95
N ARG A 79 -2.65 -5.23 -4.60
CA ARG A 79 -2.43 -5.68 -3.23
C ARG A 79 -2.12 -4.50 -2.31
N ALA A 80 -1.32 -3.53 -2.76
CA ALA A 80 -1.03 -2.33 -1.99
C ALA A 80 -2.30 -1.50 -1.70
N VAL A 81 -3.23 -1.39 -2.66
CA VAL A 81 -4.53 -0.73 -2.48
C VAL A 81 -5.42 -1.51 -1.49
N LYS A 82 -5.50 -2.84 -1.62
CA LYS A 82 -6.24 -3.67 -0.65
C LYS A 82 -5.68 -3.56 0.77
N LEU A 83 -4.35 -3.50 0.88
CA LEU A 83 -3.64 -3.34 2.14
C LEU A 83 -3.92 -1.97 2.77
N ARG A 84 -3.95 -0.90 1.97
CA ARG A 84 -4.42 0.43 2.39
C ARG A 84 -5.83 0.38 2.98
N GLU A 85 -6.75 -0.32 2.32
CA GLU A 85 -8.14 -0.43 2.77
C GLU A 85 -8.26 -1.19 4.08
N ARG A 86 -7.54 -2.31 4.21
CA ARG A 86 -7.48 -3.10 5.45
C ARG A 86 -6.90 -2.28 6.61
N LEU A 87 -5.83 -1.52 6.35
CA LEU A 87 -5.23 -0.63 7.35
C LEU A 87 -6.18 0.51 7.75
N ALA A 88 -6.86 1.13 6.79
CA ALA A 88 -7.81 2.21 7.05
C ALA A 88 -9.03 1.74 7.87
N ALA A 89 -9.35 0.45 7.83
CA ALA A 89 -10.42 -0.16 8.61
C ALA A 89 -10.01 -0.56 10.05
N LEU A 90 -8.74 -0.43 10.42
CA LEU A 90 -8.28 -0.74 11.78
C LEU A 90 -8.78 0.32 12.77
N ASP A 91 -9.22 -0.14 13.94
CA ASP A 91 -9.58 0.76 15.03
C ASP A 91 -8.35 1.55 15.51
N GLY A 92 -8.55 2.86 15.74
CA GLY A 92 -7.48 3.79 16.08
C GLY A 92 -6.66 4.34 14.91
N VAL A 93 -6.89 3.90 13.66
CA VAL A 93 -6.27 4.52 12.48
C VAL A 93 -6.99 5.82 12.12
N LEU A 94 -6.22 6.89 12.00
CA LEU A 94 -6.71 8.23 11.68
C LEU A 94 -6.58 8.54 10.19
N ARG A 95 -5.51 8.04 9.56
CA ARG A 95 -5.24 8.25 8.14
C ARG A 95 -4.36 7.14 7.59
N THR A 96 -4.68 6.66 6.39
CA THR A 96 -3.80 5.81 5.60
C THR A 96 -3.68 6.34 4.18
N ARG A 97 -2.46 6.42 3.66
CA ARG A 97 -2.14 6.75 2.27
C ARG A 97 -1.14 5.74 1.72
N VAL A 98 -1.25 5.43 0.44
CA VAL A 98 -0.24 4.67 -0.29
C VAL A 98 0.26 5.49 -1.46
N GLU A 99 1.57 5.49 -1.66
CA GLU A 99 2.25 6.06 -2.81
C GLU A 99 2.94 4.95 -3.60
N HIS A 100 2.70 4.89 -4.90
CA HIS A 100 3.38 3.95 -5.79
C HIS A 100 4.58 4.65 -6.44
N GLN A 101 5.75 4.03 -6.37
CA GLN A 101 7.01 4.61 -6.85
C GLN A 101 7.80 3.58 -7.65
N PHE A 102 8.21 3.94 -8.86
CA PHE A 102 9.18 3.17 -9.64
C PHE A 102 10.59 3.68 -9.33
N VAL A 103 11.40 2.82 -8.74
CA VAL A 103 12.80 3.13 -8.40
C VAL A 103 13.71 2.39 -9.36
N ARG A 104 14.76 3.01 -9.88
CA ARG A 104 15.72 2.31 -10.75
C ARG A 104 16.38 1.16 -9.99
N SER A 105 16.35 -0.03 -10.59
CA SER A 105 17.13 -1.18 -10.14
C SER A 105 18.61 -0.85 -10.35
N ARG A 106 19.41 -0.84 -9.29
CA ARG A 106 20.86 -0.65 -9.39
C ARG A 106 21.55 -1.87 -9.98
#